data_AF-A0A3C0DWK3-F1
#
_entry.id   AF-A0A3C0DWK3-F1
#
_cell.length_a   1.000
_cell.length_b   1.000
_cell.length_c   1.000
_cell.angle_alpha   90.00
_cell.angle_beta   90.00
_cell.angle_gamma   90.00
#
_symmetry.space_group_name_H-M   'P 1'
#
loop_
_entity.id
_entity.type
_entity.pdbx_description
1 polymer ?
#
loop_
_entity_poly.entity_id
_entity_poly.type
_entity_poly.pdbx_seq_one_letter_code
_entity_poly.pdbx_strand_id
1 'polypeptide(L)'
;MSNLKQIGLAFQIYAGENNQYLPSYSADAGTWLWDIPTKTAQFIVDSGGTRKVLYCPSRFASVKDIDLWWNFRSGYTVTSYAWLIKRNPLFRGPQPLYGGPRGLDPKFLYERINDGEPSSAEIVVDCVISENGNNFTRIRSGVIDHHSTSHLKTDNLPAGGNVLFLDGHTQWRDFDLMKIRTVPGIRPEYWF
;
A
#
# COMPACT_ATOMS: atom_id res chain seq x y z
N MET A 1 -5.84 -7.03 -9.86
CA MET A 1 -4.62 -7.02 -10.70
C MET A 1 -4.47 -5.85 -11.67
N SER A 2 -5.44 -5.55 -12.55
CA SER A 2 -5.24 -4.50 -13.60
C SER A 2 -4.66 -3.18 -13.06
N ASN A 3 -5.18 -2.71 -11.92
CA ASN A 3 -4.70 -1.48 -11.27
C ASN A 3 -3.23 -1.58 -10.83
N LEU A 4 -2.82 -2.67 -10.18
CA LEU A 4 -1.43 -2.86 -9.76
C LEU A 4 -0.47 -2.91 -10.97
N LYS A 5 -0.89 -3.49 -12.09
CA LYS A 5 -0.07 -3.46 -13.33
C LYS A 5 0.12 -2.04 -13.85
N GLN A 6 -0.92 -1.21 -13.81
CA GLN A 6 -0.83 0.20 -14.18
C GLN A 6 0.09 0.98 -13.23
N ILE A 7 0.03 0.70 -11.92
CA ILE A 7 0.95 1.28 -10.93
C ILE A 7 2.40 0.86 -11.21
N GLY A 8 2.63 -0.43 -11.51
CA GLY A 8 3.95 -0.95 -11.88
C GLY A 8 4.52 -0.24 -13.11
N LEU A 9 3.70 -0.05 -14.15
CA LEU A 9 4.10 0.72 -15.34
C LEU A 9 4.45 2.17 -15.00
N ALA A 10 3.66 2.84 -14.17
CA ALA A 10 3.96 4.20 -13.72
C ALA A 10 5.32 4.26 -13.00
N PHE A 11 5.64 3.28 -12.15
CA PHE A 11 6.95 3.22 -11.51
C PHE A 11 8.11 2.98 -12.49
N GLN A 12 7.91 2.15 -13.52
CA GLN A 12 8.92 1.96 -14.56
C GLN A 12 9.15 3.24 -15.38
N ILE A 13 8.09 3.98 -15.69
CA ILE A 13 8.18 5.31 -16.35
C ILE A 13 8.97 6.27 -15.46
N TYR A 14 8.61 6.38 -14.17
CA TYR A 14 9.31 7.23 -13.21
C TYR A 14 10.80 6.90 -13.16
N ALA A 15 11.12 5.62 -13.01
CA ALA A 15 12.49 5.15 -12.88
C ALA A 15 13.31 5.43 -14.14
N GLY A 16 12.71 5.28 -15.33
CA GLY A 16 13.35 5.66 -16.60
C GLY A 16 13.75 7.14 -16.66
N GLU A 17 12.95 8.01 -16.06
CA GLU A 17 13.19 9.46 -16.04
C GLU A 17 14.03 9.93 -14.84
N ASN A 18 14.19 9.10 -13.81
CA ASN A 18 14.80 9.46 -12.52
C ASN A 18 15.96 8.54 -12.14
N ASN A 19 16.86 8.21 -13.07
CA ASN A 19 18.07 7.41 -12.80
C ASN A 19 17.79 6.10 -12.04
N GLN A 20 16.73 5.39 -12.44
CA GLN A 20 16.24 4.13 -11.87
C GLN A 20 15.64 4.25 -10.45
N TYR A 21 15.53 5.44 -9.87
CA TYR A 21 14.92 5.62 -8.55
C TYR A 21 13.40 5.44 -8.59
N LEU A 22 12.83 5.00 -7.47
CA LEU A 22 11.40 5.02 -7.19
C LEU A 22 10.96 6.38 -6.62
N PRO A 23 9.66 6.72 -6.68
CA PRO A 23 9.15 7.97 -6.13
C PRO A 23 9.35 8.07 -4.60
N SER A 24 10.15 9.02 -4.15
CA SER A 24 10.35 9.34 -2.72
C SER A 24 10.30 10.85 -2.49
N TYR A 25 9.10 11.44 -2.60
CA TYR A 25 8.92 12.88 -2.40
C TYR A 25 9.11 13.30 -0.93
N SER A 26 9.73 14.47 -0.74
CA SER A 26 9.87 15.13 0.57
C SER A 26 8.57 15.82 0.99
N ALA A 27 7.58 15.03 1.39
CA ALA A 27 6.28 15.50 1.88
C ALA A 27 5.71 14.51 2.91
N ASP A 28 4.68 14.95 3.64
CA ASP A 28 3.90 14.07 4.51
C ASP A 28 3.35 12.89 3.72
N ALA A 29 3.48 11.70 4.30
CA ALA A 29 3.06 10.44 3.73
C ALA A 29 2.16 9.68 4.71
N GLY A 30 1.56 10.39 5.66
CA GLY A 30 0.72 9.80 6.69
C GLY A 30 1.48 8.82 7.59
N THR A 31 0.75 8.06 8.39
CA THR A 31 1.35 7.09 9.33
C THR A 31 1.16 5.66 8.84
N TRP A 32 0.10 5.41 8.09
CA TRP A 32 -0.30 4.07 7.67
C TRP A 32 0.37 3.66 6.37
N LEU A 33 0.37 2.35 6.10
CA LEU A 33 0.93 1.82 4.86
C LEU A 33 0.11 2.25 3.65
N TRP A 34 -1.17 2.56 3.82
CA TRP A 34 -2.05 2.97 2.73
C TRP A 34 -1.98 4.46 2.38
N ASP A 35 -1.17 5.22 3.12
CA ASP A 35 -0.95 6.64 2.91
C ASP A 35 0.23 6.84 1.94
N ILE A 36 0.09 7.78 1.00
CA ILE A 36 1.19 8.24 0.14
C ILE A 36 1.18 9.76 -0.01
N PRO A 37 2.33 10.41 -0.25
CA PRO A 37 2.36 11.81 -0.61
C PRO A 37 1.42 12.09 -1.79
N THR A 38 0.69 13.20 -1.74
CA THR A 38 -0.21 13.60 -2.86
C THR A 38 0.57 13.73 -4.16
N LYS A 39 1.86 14.11 -4.10
CA LYS A 39 2.75 14.14 -5.28
C LYS A 39 2.99 12.76 -5.88
N THR A 40 3.15 11.73 -5.06
CA THR A 40 3.26 10.34 -5.53
C THR A 40 1.95 9.90 -6.20
N ALA A 41 0.81 10.20 -5.57
CA ALA A 41 -0.49 9.88 -6.13
C ALA A 41 -0.72 10.57 -7.49
N GLN A 42 -0.41 11.87 -7.56
CA GLN A 42 -0.57 12.67 -8.77
C GLN A 42 0.31 12.17 -9.90
N PHE A 43 1.59 11.86 -9.63
CA PHE A 43 2.49 11.29 -10.63
C PHE A 43 1.95 9.98 -11.26
N ILE A 44 1.38 9.08 -10.44
CA ILE A 44 0.79 7.83 -10.94
C ILE A 44 -0.41 8.10 -11.84
N VAL A 45 -1.22 9.12 -11.52
CA VAL A 45 -2.31 9.58 -12.38
C VAL A 45 -1.78 10.18 -13.67
N ASP A 46 -0.75 11.03 -13.60
CA ASP A 46 -0.16 11.71 -14.76
C ASP A 46 0.54 10.74 -15.71
N SER A 47 0.99 9.57 -15.23
CA SER A 47 1.60 8.49 -16.02
C SER A 47 0.60 7.73 -16.92
N GLY A 48 -0.53 8.34 -17.24
CA GLY A 48 -1.62 7.73 -18.02
C GLY A 48 -2.64 6.96 -17.19
N GLY A 49 -2.60 7.10 -15.87
CA GLY A 49 -3.56 6.51 -14.95
C GLY A 49 -4.83 7.36 -14.77
N THR A 50 -5.77 6.81 -14.01
CA THR A 50 -6.82 7.61 -13.38
C THR A 50 -6.68 7.46 -11.87
N ARG A 51 -7.21 8.41 -11.12
CA ARG A 51 -7.26 8.32 -9.65
C ARG A 51 -7.80 6.96 -9.16
N LYS A 52 -8.78 6.40 -9.87
CA LYS A 52 -9.37 5.07 -9.64
C LYS A 52 -8.35 3.93 -9.59
N VAL A 53 -7.20 4.06 -10.26
CA VAL A 53 -6.13 3.05 -10.24
C VAL A 53 -5.59 2.85 -8.82
N LEU A 54 -5.59 3.89 -7.98
CA LEU A 54 -5.14 3.85 -6.58
C LEU A 54 -6.17 3.25 -5.62
N TYR A 55 -7.33 2.82 -6.15
CA TYR A 55 -8.41 2.21 -5.38
C TYR A 55 -8.75 0.81 -5.92
N CYS A 56 -8.73 -0.18 -5.05
CA CYS A 56 -8.87 -1.58 -5.32
C CYS A 56 -10.34 -1.82 -5.69
N PRO A 57 -10.61 -2.51 -6.81
CA PRO A 57 -11.99 -2.75 -7.25
C PRO A 57 -12.71 -3.76 -6.36
N SER A 58 -12.03 -4.38 -5.38
CA SER A 58 -12.66 -5.27 -4.43
C SER A 58 -13.86 -4.59 -3.77
N ARG A 59 -15.03 -5.25 -3.82
CA ARG A 59 -16.25 -4.74 -3.21
C ARG A 59 -16.02 -4.36 -1.75
N PHE A 60 -15.28 -5.18 -1.02
CA PHE A 60 -15.03 -5.05 0.41
C PHE A 60 -13.91 -4.09 0.80
N ALA A 61 -13.09 -3.60 -0.15
CA ALA A 61 -12.06 -2.62 0.17
C ALA A 61 -12.70 -1.35 0.77
N SER A 62 -12.39 -0.99 2.01
CA SER A 62 -13.03 0.15 2.65
C SER A 62 -12.64 1.51 2.10
N VAL A 63 -11.38 1.65 1.67
CA VAL A 63 -10.91 2.89 1.07
C VAL A 63 -11.33 2.91 -0.39
N LYS A 64 -12.13 3.91 -0.76
CA LYS A 64 -12.76 4.06 -2.08
C LYS A 64 -12.30 5.33 -2.78
N ASP A 65 -12.59 5.41 -4.07
CA ASP A 65 -12.34 6.59 -4.88
C ASP A 65 -13.33 7.72 -4.56
N ILE A 66 -13.18 8.38 -3.40
CA ILE A 66 -13.99 9.53 -2.95
C ILE A 66 -13.12 10.60 -2.31
N ASP A 67 -13.51 11.87 -2.45
CA ASP A 67 -12.66 13.03 -2.10
C ASP A 67 -12.17 13.03 -0.66
N LEU A 68 -12.95 12.43 0.24
CA LEU A 68 -12.57 12.19 1.63
C LEU A 68 -11.20 11.50 1.75
N TRP A 69 -10.93 10.49 0.92
CA TRP A 69 -9.67 9.74 0.98
C TRP A 69 -8.56 10.39 0.15
N TRP A 70 -8.93 11.01 -0.97
CA TRP A 70 -7.97 11.66 -1.85
C TRP A 70 -7.35 12.92 -1.25
N ASN A 71 -8.19 13.75 -0.61
CA ASN A 71 -7.81 15.01 0.03
C ASN A 71 -7.77 14.90 1.56
N PHE A 72 -7.48 13.70 2.10
CA PHE A 72 -7.68 13.38 3.52
C PHE A 72 -7.04 14.39 4.48
N ARG A 73 -5.80 14.83 4.20
CA ARG A 73 -5.15 15.96 4.86
C ARG A 73 -4.20 16.65 3.88
N SER A 74 -3.73 17.86 4.26
CA SER A 74 -2.69 18.54 3.48
C SER A 74 -1.43 17.69 3.43
N GLY A 75 -1.04 17.27 2.22
CA GLY A 75 0.23 16.60 1.94
C GLY A 75 0.14 15.13 1.51
N TYR A 76 -0.92 14.40 1.87
CA TYR A 76 -1.05 12.98 1.54
C TYR A 76 -2.46 12.53 1.17
N THR A 77 -2.50 11.40 0.47
CA THR A 77 -3.68 10.71 -0.03
C THR A 77 -3.77 9.32 0.60
N VAL A 78 -4.98 8.93 1.01
CA VAL A 78 -5.28 7.58 1.49
C VAL A 78 -5.76 6.74 0.31
N THR A 79 -5.15 5.57 0.14
CA THR A 79 -5.42 4.63 -0.96
C THR A 79 -5.93 3.30 -0.43
N SER A 80 -6.30 2.37 -1.30
CA SER A 80 -6.73 1.02 -0.90
C SER A 80 -5.62 -0.03 -0.92
N TYR A 81 -4.37 0.39 -1.11
CA TYR A 81 -3.20 -0.48 -1.21
C TYR A 81 -2.20 -0.09 -0.13
N ALA A 82 -1.42 -1.04 0.35
CA ALA A 82 -0.29 -0.78 1.22
C ALA A 82 0.98 -0.59 0.37
N TRP A 83 1.70 0.49 0.64
CA TRP A 83 2.90 0.91 -0.10
C TRP A 83 4.15 0.52 0.67
N LEU A 84 4.96 -0.33 0.05
CA LEU A 84 6.20 -0.92 0.58
C LEU A 84 7.44 -0.32 -0.10
N ILE A 85 7.38 0.99 -0.36
CA ILE A 85 8.47 1.75 -0.96
C ILE A 85 9.07 2.71 0.07
N LYS A 86 10.31 3.14 -0.14
CA LYS A 86 10.93 4.15 0.70
C LYS A 86 10.11 5.45 0.67
N ARG A 87 9.76 5.97 1.86
CA ARG A 87 9.14 7.29 2.05
C ARG A 87 10.08 8.18 2.86
N ASN A 88 9.94 9.51 2.73
CA ASN A 88 10.86 10.44 3.41
C ASN A 88 10.77 10.25 4.95
N PRO A 89 11.89 9.95 5.63
CA PRO A 89 11.87 9.65 7.07
C PRO A 89 11.67 10.87 7.96
N LEU A 90 11.76 12.10 7.43
CA LEU A 90 11.51 13.36 8.15
C LEU A 90 10.01 13.64 8.33
N PHE A 91 9.17 13.04 7.49
CA PHE A 91 7.73 13.25 7.47
C PHE A 91 7.04 11.90 7.61
N ARG A 92 6.90 11.42 8.86
CA ARG A 92 6.22 10.16 9.27
C ARG A 92 6.33 9.01 8.25
N GLY A 93 7.28 8.10 8.48
CA GLY A 93 7.39 6.86 7.69
C GLY A 93 6.20 5.92 7.91
N PRO A 94 5.99 4.88 7.07
CA PRO A 94 4.95 3.89 7.33
C PRO A 94 5.22 3.17 8.65
N GLN A 95 4.53 3.60 9.70
CA GLN A 95 4.63 3.04 11.03
C GLN A 95 3.48 2.08 11.17
N PRO A 96 3.64 0.86 10.64
CA PRO A 96 3.66 -0.23 11.61
C PRO A 96 4.50 -1.47 11.30
N LEU A 97 5.34 -1.54 10.27
CA LEU A 97 6.04 -2.79 9.93
C LEU A 97 7.03 -3.26 11.02
N TYR A 98 7.21 -4.57 11.17
CA TYR A 98 8.28 -5.15 11.99
C TYR A 98 9.66 -4.64 11.53
N GLY A 99 10.58 -4.34 12.46
CA GLY A 99 12.02 -4.43 12.15
C GLY A 99 12.88 -3.16 12.01
N GLY A 100 12.57 -2.03 12.65
CA GLY A 100 13.58 -0.96 12.75
C GLY A 100 13.21 0.21 13.67
N PRO A 101 14.16 1.12 14.02
CA PRO A 101 13.96 2.22 14.98
C PRO A 101 12.81 3.20 14.67
N ARG A 102 12.15 3.04 13.50
CA ARG A 102 10.99 3.81 13.03
C ARG A 102 9.87 2.95 12.43
N GLY A 103 9.85 1.63 12.67
CA GLY A 103 8.77 0.73 12.22
C GLY A 103 8.79 0.34 10.75
N LEU A 104 9.96 0.36 10.10
CA LEU A 104 10.16 -0.16 8.75
C LEU A 104 11.23 -1.24 8.79
N ASP A 105 10.89 -2.44 8.34
CA ASP A 105 11.89 -3.45 7.99
C ASP A 105 12.77 -2.87 6.88
N PRO A 106 14.11 -2.86 7.02
CA PRO A 106 15.02 -2.51 5.93
C PRO A 106 14.71 -3.24 4.62
N LYS A 107 14.09 -4.42 4.69
CA LYS A 107 13.63 -5.21 3.54
C LYS A 107 12.56 -4.53 2.67
N PHE A 108 11.91 -3.46 3.13
CA PHE A 108 10.89 -2.71 2.37
C PHE A 108 11.33 -1.28 1.99
N LEU A 109 12.64 -1.01 2.02
CA LEU A 109 13.23 0.30 1.71
C LEU A 109 13.90 0.33 0.33
N TYR A 110 13.26 -0.26 -0.69
CA TYR A 110 13.77 -0.19 -2.06
C TYR A 110 13.77 1.26 -2.56
N GLU A 111 14.93 1.70 -3.06
CA GLU A 111 15.14 3.03 -3.62
C GLU A 111 15.11 3.02 -5.12
N ARG A 112 15.52 1.92 -5.74
CA ARG A 112 15.64 1.76 -7.19
C ARG A 112 14.94 0.51 -7.68
N ILE A 113 14.54 0.51 -8.95
CA ILE A 113 13.88 -0.64 -9.61
C ILE A 113 14.77 -1.88 -9.77
N ASN A 114 16.06 -1.78 -9.49
CA ASN A 114 17.05 -2.85 -9.59
C ASN A 114 17.69 -3.22 -8.24
N ASP A 115 17.15 -2.73 -7.13
CA ASP A 115 17.63 -3.08 -5.80
C ASP A 115 17.28 -4.54 -5.44
N GLY A 116 18.23 -5.23 -4.79
CA GLY A 116 18.01 -6.59 -4.28
C GLY A 116 17.70 -7.62 -5.38
N GLU A 117 16.65 -8.40 -5.16
CA GLU A 117 16.09 -9.33 -6.16
C GLU A 117 14.72 -8.80 -6.61
N PRO A 118 14.64 -8.08 -7.75
CA PRO A 118 13.43 -7.35 -8.13
C PRO A 118 12.17 -8.22 -8.28
N SER A 119 12.33 -9.49 -8.62
CA SER A 119 11.24 -10.47 -8.75
C SER A 119 10.73 -11.01 -7.42
N SER A 120 11.41 -10.78 -6.29
CA SER A 120 10.93 -11.16 -4.95
C SER A 120 10.66 -9.96 -4.06
N ALA A 121 11.02 -8.76 -4.51
CA ALA A 121 10.83 -7.48 -3.83
C ALA A 121 9.40 -6.95 -4.01
N GLU A 122 8.60 -7.02 -2.94
CA GLU A 122 7.23 -6.52 -2.90
C GLU A 122 7.21 -5.00 -2.68
N ILE A 123 6.46 -4.27 -3.50
CA ILE A 123 6.43 -2.79 -3.44
C ILE A 123 5.04 -2.21 -3.25
N VAL A 124 3.98 -2.91 -3.67
CA VAL A 124 2.58 -2.51 -3.42
C VAL A 124 1.73 -3.76 -3.23
N VAL A 125 0.93 -3.81 -2.17
CA VAL A 125 0.04 -4.94 -1.88
C VAL A 125 -1.38 -4.48 -1.65
N ASP A 126 -2.36 -5.34 -1.93
CA ASP A 126 -3.74 -5.10 -1.48
C ASP A 126 -3.80 -4.94 0.04
N CYS A 127 -4.65 -4.03 0.53
CA CYS A 127 -4.93 -3.89 1.96
C CYS A 127 -5.77 -5.09 2.47
N VAL A 128 -5.10 -6.23 2.68
CA VAL A 128 -5.64 -7.33 3.49
C VAL A 128 -5.34 -7.01 4.95
N ILE A 129 -6.39 -6.69 5.72
CA ILE A 129 -6.25 -6.10 7.05
C ILE A 129 -7.13 -6.79 8.08
N SER A 130 -6.71 -6.79 9.35
CA SER A 130 -7.50 -7.26 10.48
C SER A 130 -7.40 -6.37 11.70
N GLU A 131 -8.29 -6.63 12.65
CA GLU A 131 -8.14 -6.25 14.05
C GLU A 131 -8.05 -7.52 14.91
N ASN A 132 -7.08 -7.56 15.84
CA ASN A 132 -6.81 -8.68 16.76
C ASN A 132 -6.60 -10.04 16.05
N GLY A 133 -6.10 -10.02 14.81
CA GLY A 133 -5.74 -11.17 13.98
C GLY A 133 -6.91 -11.93 13.36
N ASN A 134 -8.17 -11.57 13.65
CA ASN A 134 -9.33 -12.38 13.23
C ASN A 134 -10.61 -11.61 12.89
N ASN A 135 -10.65 -10.29 13.10
CA ASN A 135 -11.78 -9.44 12.70
C ASN A 135 -11.44 -8.70 11.41
N PHE A 136 -12.12 -9.05 10.31
CA PHE A 136 -11.81 -8.54 8.96
C PHE A 136 -12.84 -7.56 8.41
N THR A 137 -13.98 -7.37 9.09
CA THR A 137 -15.11 -6.55 8.60
C THR A 137 -15.51 -5.41 9.52
N ARG A 138 -15.09 -5.47 10.79
CA ARG A 138 -15.43 -4.47 11.81
C ARG A 138 -14.17 -3.88 12.42
N ILE A 139 -13.22 -3.53 11.58
CA ILE A 139 -11.94 -2.97 11.98
C ILE A 139 -12.17 -1.52 12.39
N ARG A 140 -11.63 -1.10 13.54
CA ARG A 140 -11.81 0.28 14.01
C ARG A 140 -11.29 1.29 13.00
N SER A 141 -12.08 2.34 12.80
CA SER A 141 -11.77 3.46 11.92
C SER A 141 -11.90 4.77 12.69
N GLY A 142 -11.04 5.74 12.35
CA GLY A 142 -11.15 7.12 12.84
C GLY A 142 -11.91 8.06 11.89
N VAL A 143 -12.47 7.53 10.79
CA VAL A 143 -12.98 8.31 9.66
C VAL A 143 -14.39 7.87 9.25
N ILE A 144 -14.56 6.58 8.98
CA ILE A 144 -15.85 5.91 8.77
C ILE A 144 -16.21 5.05 9.99
N ASP A 145 -17.41 4.49 10.02
CA ASP A 145 -17.89 3.64 11.13
C ASP A 145 -16.96 2.43 11.39
N HIS A 146 -16.73 1.61 10.36
CA HIS A 146 -15.78 0.50 10.42
C HIS A 146 -15.07 0.31 9.08
N HIS A 147 -13.81 -0.12 9.14
CA HIS A 147 -13.09 -0.66 8.01
C HIS A 147 -13.38 -2.16 7.83
N SER A 148 -13.24 -2.60 6.59
CA SER A 148 -13.30 -3.96 6.09
C SER A 148 -12.11 -4.20 5.17
N THR A 149 -11.59 -5.42 5.23
CA THR A 149 -10.48 -5.88 4.39
C THR A 149 -10.84 -5.94 2.91
N SER A 150 -9.84 -5.83 2.06
CA SER A 150 -9.96 -6.22 0.66
C SER A 150 -10.15 -7.75 0.53
N HIS A 151 -10.85 -8.15 -0.53
CA HIS A 151 -10.91 -9.53 -1.03
C HIS A 151 -11.44 -10.58 -0.04
N LEU A 152 -12.57 -10.32 0.62
CA LEU A 152 -13.28 -11.35 1.38
C LEU A 152 -13.80 -12.48 0.48
N LYS A 153 -13.55 -13.73 0.90
CA LYS A 153 -14.11 -14.96 0.34
C LYS A 153 -15.49 -15.28 0.95
N THR A 154 -15.62 -15.05 2.25
CA THR A 154 -16.86 -15.17 3.03
C THR A 154 -16.96 -13.96 3.97
N ASP A 155 -18.02 -13.88 4.78
CA ASP A 155 -18.29 -12.72 5.64
C ASP A 155 -17.16 -12.34 6.61
N ASN A 156 -16.23 -13.24 6.94
CA ASN A 156 -15.09 -12.92 7.82
C ASN A 156 -13.80 -13.68 7.48
N LEU A 157 -13.62 -14.08 6.22
CA LEU A 157 -12.39 -14.75 5.77
C LEU A 157 -11.87 -14.11 4.48
N PRO A 158 -10.65 -13.57 4.46
CA PRO A 158 -10.02 -13.11 3.21
C PRO A 158 -9.72 -14.29 2.28
N ALA A 159 -9.86 -14.06 0.97
CA ALA A 159 -9.36 -14.96 -0.05
C ALA A 159 -7.83 -14.84 -0.21
N GLY A 160 -7.30 -13.65 0.01
CA GLY A 160 -5.92 -13.29 -0.31
C GLY A 160 -5.83 -11.87 -0.86
N GLY A 161 -4.78 -11.58 -1.61
CA GLY A 161 -4.55 -10.25 -2.17
C GLY A 161 -3.55 -10.27 -3.32
N ASN A 162 -3.59 -9.21 -4.12
CA ASN A 162 -2.61 -8.99 -5.17
C ASN A 162 -1.37 -8.30 -4.60
N VAL A 163 -0.21 -8.66 -5.16
CA VAL A 163 1.09 -8.11 -4.85
C VAL A 163 1.71 -7.62 -6.16
N LEU A 164 2.27 -6.41 -6.14
CA LEU A 164 3.12 -5.85 -7.17
C LEU A 164 4.57 -5.96 -6.71
N PHE A 165 5.41 -6.50 -7.58
CA PHE A 165 6.84 -6.65 -7.37
C PHE A 165 7.65 -5.58 -8.10
N LEU A 166 8.89 -5.39 -7.69
CA LEU A 166 9.78 -4.33 -8.14
C LEU A 166 10.10 -4.38 -9.64
N ASP A 167 10.16 -5.59 -10.21
CA ASP A 167 10.28 -5.80 -11.67
C ASP A 167 9.00 -5.46 -12.46
N GLY A 168 7.91 -5.09 -11.77
CA GLY A 168 6.63 -4.71 -12.35
C GLY A 168 5.63 -5.86 -12.53
N HIS A 169 5.99 -7.11 -12.22
CA HIS A 169 5.03 -8.20 -12.29
C HIS A 169 4.06 -8.18 -11.11
N THR A 170 2.89 -8.81 -11.30
CA THR A 170 1.88 -8.91 -10.26
C THR A 170 1.50 -10.35 -10.00
N GLN A 171 1.38 -10.74 -8.74
CA GLN A 171 0.97 -12.09 -8.34
C GLN A 171 -0.22 -12.05 -7.37
N TRP A 172 -1.03 -13.09 -7.37
CA TRP A 172 -1.98 -13.36 -6.30
C TRP A 172 -1.27 -14.14 -5.19
N ARG A 173 -1.57 -13.80 -3.94
CA ARG A 173 -1.18 -14.56 -2.76
C ARG A 173 -2.42 -14.97 -2.00
N ASP A 174 -2.59 -16.27 -1.80
CA ASP A 174 -3.67 -16.80 -0.98
C ASP A 174 -3.47 -16.42 0.49
N PHE A 175 -4.59 -16.22 1.19
CA PHE A 175 -4.56 -15.75 2.57
C PHE A 175 -3.77 -16.68 3.52
N ASP A 176 -3.82 -17.99 3.30
CA ASP A 176 -3.10 -19.00 4.10
C ASP A 176 -1.56 -18.87 4.01
N LEU A 177 -1.06 -18.17 3.00
CA LEU A 177 0.38 -17.87 2.82
C LEU A 177 0.78 -16.53 3.43
N MET A 178 -0.19 -15.68 3.79
CA MET A 178 0.05 -14.34 4.34
C MET A 178 0.37 -14.41 5.83
N LYS A 179 1.10 -13.40 6.32
CA LYS A 179 1.39 -13.23 7.75
C LYS A 179 1.15 -11.79 8.14
N ILE A 180 0.84 -11.56 9.42
CA ILE A 180 0.82 -10.20 9.98
C ILE A 180 2.23 -9.61 9.88
N ARG A 181 2.36 -8.48 9.20
CA ARG A 181 3.64 -7.76 9.02
C ARG A 181 3.77 -6.52 9.87
N THR A 182 2.73 -6.19 10.63
CA THR A 182 2.75 -5.08 11.57
C THR A 182 3.21 -5.49 12.96
N VAL A 183 3.88 -4.59 13.68
CA VAL A 183 4.28 -4.79 15.07
C VAL A 183 3.07 -5.02 15.98
N PRO A 184 3.23 -5.78 17.08
CA PRO A 184 2.14 -6.07 18.00
C PRO A 184 1.50 -4.79 18.56
N GLY A 185 0.17 -4.79 18.69
CA GLY A 185 -0.59 -3.68 19.27
C GLY A 185 -0.98 -2.58 18.28
N ILE A 186 -0.50 -2.63 17.04
CA ILE A 186 -0.96 -1.75 15.96
C ILE A 186 -2.35 -2.20 15.49
N ARG A 187 -3.18 -1.22 15.13
CA ARG A 187 -4.48 -1.45 14.46
C ARG A 187 -4.71 -0.43 13.34
N PRO A 188 -4.98 -0.85 12.09
CA PRO A 188 -5.15 -2.23 11.65
C PRO A 188 -3.82 -2.99 11.47
N GLU A 189 -3.90 -4.31 11.57
CA GLU A 189 -2.83 -5.22 11.20
C GLU A 189 -2.87 -5.48 9.69
N TYR A 190 -1.72 -5.53 9.02
CA TYR A 190 -1.62 -5.78 7.58
C TYR A 190 -1.05 -7.18 7.31
N TRP A 191 -1.65 -7.87 6.35
CA TRP A 191 -1.33 -9.24 5.94
C TRP A 191 -0.72 -9.26 4.54
N PHE A 192 0.50 -9.78 4.43
CA PHE A 192 1.14 -10.11 3.14
C PHE A 192 2.31 -11.09 3.32
#